data_AF-A0A0C3QNH7-F1
#
_entry.id   AF-A0A0C3QNH7-F1
#
_cell.length_a   1.000
_cell.length_b   1.000
_cell.length_c   1.000
_cell.angle_alpha   90.00
_cell.angle_beta   90.00
_cell.angle_gamma   90.00
#
_symmetry.space_group_name_H-M   'P 1'
#
loop_
_entity.id
_entity.type
_entity.pdbx_description
1 polymer ?
#
loop_
_entity_poly.entity_id
_entity_poly.type
_entity_poly.pdbx_seq_one_letter_code
_entity_poly.pdbx_strand_id
1 'polypeptide(L)'
;MASASGGGSVPSDTVGTSTTSRKRKAEASRSKDDKMTKLATELKKLLDRYPTNLSTADNDLATDLETVVEMVTNETLNEPTLDILRLRFPIGVNDPVTERRVKIVNAKLDELSKLYKDRLEYANAIPAPSEYAKLSIWPEWQQKDTAILCFRPSDKQGLPLCVLDDVFRKFQQQVRIPLPSTKDARNAMNAAFNLCHVMPNNFAKEKDRGNAFDKCLDPVLDHSLWRKEVYMSAPTEQHTGQVDNTYEMDGVIRILREDKVEPGTGGDVYMQASRVYQLHVENVRDEKPALIGQGVPVFVLCLLGPMLLICGGFYDTKSTIVEPLVEPCLMFDDHLRVRQETLARQLFALKQGLDTLRSRSPPDGSAVNNPRAGVPRIYTTYITEDKAEQSLRFLRPLTERLPQPLLFVTSADKLVKLVVGNYGTEVHKLLAKHQFAPALYGQRCLESAPTAYVMEFLSPPTIKKSGWVTLFDFFKLKDEDLPTRYANAIRIALDRILDVMQGEKMVHGDLRPNNIMMEVMDSGNTPVYSDEKQGVKLRVVDFDWAVRSI
;
A
#
# COMPACT_ATOMS: atom_id res chain seq x y z
N MET A 1 -17.64 -39.16 -48.03
CA MET A 1 -16.44 -39.85 -47.53
C MET A 1 -15.91 -39.09 -46.33
N ALA A 2 -15.75 -39.81 -45.22
CA ALA A 2 -14.98 -39.53 -44.00
C ALA A 2 -15.09 -38.16 -43.29
N SER A 3 -15.89 -38.17 -42.24
CA SER A 3 -15.88 -37.27 -41.07
C SER A 3 -14.66 -37.54 -40.16
N ALA A 4 -14.04 -36.48 -39.64
CA ALA A 4 -13.15 -36.57 -38.47
C ALA A 4 -13.42 -35.39 -37.52
N SER A 5 -14.30 -35.65 -36.55
CA SER A 5 -14.59 -34.79 -35.40
C SER A 5 -13.59 -35.10 -34.27
N GLY A 6 -12.60 -34.25 -34.08
CA GLY A 6 -11.68 -34.29 -32.93
C GLY A 6 -12.28 -33.53 -31.75
N GLY A 7 -13.05 -34.22 -30.90
CA GLY A 7 -13.51 -33.69 -29.62
C GLY A 7 -12.40 -33.81 -28.58
N GLY A 8 -11.72 -32.71 -28.29
CA GLY A 8 -10.82 -32.60 -27.13
C GLY A 8 -11.64 -32.27 -25.88
N SER A 9 -11.90 -33.28 -25.05
CA SER A 9 -12.47 -33.10 -23.72
C SER A 9 -11.42 -32.52 -22.77
N VAL A 10 -11.64 -31.29 -22.30
CA VAL A 10 -10.90 -30.72 -21.17
C VAL A 10 -11.42 -31.36 -19.88
N PRO A 11 -10.58 -31.88 -18.98
CA PRO A 11 -11.05 -32.50 -17.75
C PRO A 11 -11.55 -31.44 -16.78
N SER A 12 -12.85 -31.46 -16.48
CA SER A 12 -13.48 -30.65 -15.44
C SER A 12 -13.41 -31.36 -14.09
N ASP A 13 -12.23 -31.45 -13.50
CA ASP A 13 -12.06 -31.97 -12.14
C ASP A 13 -11.54 -30.86 -11.22
N THR A 14 -12.44 -30.32 -10.38
CA THR A 14 -12.24 -29.88 -8.97
C THR A 14 -13.27 -28.82 -8.55
N VAL A 15 -14.48 -29.25 -8.16
CA VAL A 15 -15.46 -28.35 -7.49
C VAL A 15 -16.00 -28.95 -6.18
N GLY A 16 -15.45 -30.07 -5.69
CA GLY A 16 -16.01 -30.81 -4.54
C GLY A 16 -15.35 -30.64 -3.16
N THR A 17 -14.27 -29.85 -2.99
CA THR A 17 -13.37 -29.99 -1.81
C THR A 17 -13.48 -28.88 -0.74
N SER A 18 -14.27 -27.85 -0.96
CA SER A 18 -14.21 -26.60 -0.19
C SER A 18 -14.67 -26.71 1.28
N THR A 19 -15.90 -27.18 1.52
CA THR A 19 -16.50 -27.14 2.87
C THR A 19 -15.82 -28.10 3.83
N THR A 20 -15.37 -29.24 3.31
CA THR A 20 -14.61 -30.25 4.04
C THR A 20 -13.23 -29.73 4.46
N SER A 21 -12.60 -28.90 3.64
CA SER A 21 -11.28 -28.32 3.93
C SER A 21 -11.33 -27.31 5.09
N ARG A 22 -12.32 -26.40 5.10
CA ARG A 22 -12.48 -25.43 6.19
C ARG A 22 -12.77 -26.11 7.54
N LYS A 23 -13.68 -27.09 7.55
CA LYS A 23 -14.02 -27.84 8.76
C LYS A 23 -12.80 -28.60 9.31
N ARG A 24 -12.01 -29.24 8.44
CA ARG A 24 -10.77 -29.93 8.81
C ARG A 24 -9.72 -28.98 9.39
N LYS A 25 -9.54 -27.78 8.83
CA LYS A 25 -8.58 -26.79 9.38
C LYS A 25 -9.01 -26.28 10.77
N ALA A 26 -10.29 -25.98 10.96
CA ALA A 26 -10.81 -25.55 12.26
C ALA A 26 -10.72 -26.65 13.33
N GLU A 27 -11.03 -27.90 12.97
CA GLU A 27 -10.85 -29.06 13.83
C GLU A 27 -9.37 -29.32 14.15
N ALA A 28 -8.48 -29.15 13.17
CA ALA A 28 -7.04 -29.25 13.38
C ALA A 28 -6.50 -28.15 14.30
N SER A 29 -7.01 -26.91 14.20
CA SER A 29 -6.63 -25.81 15.10
C SER A 29 -7.06 -26.10 16.54
N ARG A 30 -8.33 -26.48 16.75
CA ARG A 30 -8.82 -26.86 18.09
C ARG A 30 -8.02 -28.02 18.68
N SER A 31 -7.70 -29.02 17.84
CA SER A 31 -6.86 -30.14 18.25
C SER A 31 -5.45 -29.71 18.65
N LYS A 32 -4.88 -28.65 18.06
CA LYS A 32 -3.58 -28.09 18.47
C LYS A 32 -3.69 -27.37 19.82
N ASP A 33 -4.74 -26.59 20.03
CA ASP A 33 -4.96 -25.87 21.29
C ASP A 33 -5.15 -26.84 22.47
N ASP A 34 -6.00 -27.87 22.29
CA ASP A 34 -6.21 -28.91 23.31
C ASP A 34 -4.90 -29.64 23.64
N LYS A 35 -4.09 -29.92 22.61
CA LYS A 35 -2.77 -30.55 22.77
C LYS A 35 -1.80 -29.64 23.51
N MET A 36 -1.80 -28.33 23.22
CA MET A 36 -0.97 -27.34 23.89
C MET A 36 -1.31 -27.25 25.39
N THR A 37 -2.60 -27.13 25.73
CA THR A 37 -3.09 -27.09 27.12
C THR A 37 -2.76 -28.38 27.88
N LYS A 38 -2.90 -29.54 27.21
CA LYS A 38 -2.51 -30.83 27.79
C LYS A 38 -1.01 -30.90 28.08
N LEU A 39 -0.16 -30.50 27.13
CA LEU A 39 1.29 -30.50 27.30
C LEU A 39 1.73 -29.53 28.41
N ALA A 40 1.13 -28.35 28.47
CA ALA A 40 1.35 -27.37 29.54
C ALA A 40 1.02 -27.99 30.91
N THR A 41 -0.15 -28.63 31.04
CA THR A 41 -0.57 -29.30 32.28
C THR A 41 0.37 -30.44 32.68
N GLU A 42 0.85 -31.23 31.72
CA GLU A 42 1.81 -32.30 31.96
C GLU A 42 3.20 -31.77 32.37
N LEU A 43 3.65 -30.68 31.75
CA LEU A 43 4.89 -30.00 32.11
C LEU A 43 4.83 -29.44 33.52
N LYS A 44 3.73 -28.77 33.90
CA LYS A 44 3.53 -28.26 35.27
C LYS A 44 3.72 -29.38 36.31
N LYS A 45 3.06 -30.53 36.10
CA LYS A 45 3.20 -31.71 36.98
C LYS A 45 4.63 -32.28 37.04
N LEU A 46 5.43 -32.12 35.98
CA LEU A 46 6.82 -32.57 35.95
C LEU A 46 7.75 -31.58 36.66
N LEU A 47 7.49 -30.28 36.54
CA LEU A 47 8.19 -29.20 37.23
C LEU A 47 7.91 -29.22 38.74
N ASP A 48 6.66 -29.46 39.15
CA ASP A 48 6.28 -29.61 40.57
C ASP A 48 7.04 -30.76 41.28
N ARG A 49 7.50 -31.76 40.51
CA ARG A 49 8.22 -32.94 40.98
C ARG A 49 9.73 -32.85 40.76
N TYR A 50 10.20 -31.70 40.31
CA TYR A 50 11.59 -31.46 39.98
C TYR A 50 12.41 -31.30 41.27
N PRO A 51 13.63 -31.88 41.37
CA PRO A 51 14.35 -31.93 42.64
C PRO A 51 14.75 -30.54 43.13
N THR A 52 14.56 -30.25 44.43
CA THR A 52 14.93 -28.96 45.06
C THR A 52 16.43 -28.75 45.27
N ASN A 53 17.26 -29.77 45.00
CA ASN A 53 18.71 -29.76 45.27
C ASN A 53 19.55 -29.31 44.06
N LEU A 54 18.97 -28.55 43.13
CA LEU A 54 19.64 -28.07 41.93
C LEU A 54 20.43 -26.78 42.18
N SER A 55 21.18 -26.37 41.16
CA SER A 55 21.82 -25.05 41.16
C SER A 55 20.76 -23.94 41.22
N THR A 56 21.14 -22.76 41.74
CA THR A 56 20.25 -21.58 41.76
C THR A 56 19.68 -21.27 40.37
N ALA A 57 20.50 -21.35 39.33
CA ALA A 57 20.09 -21.09 37.95
C ALA A 57 19.03 -22.06 37.42
N ASP A 58 19.07 -23.33 37.82
CA ASP A 58 18.06 -24.32 37.42
C ASP A 58 16.73 -24.10 38.17
N ASN A 59 16.78 -23.64 39.44
CA ASN A 59 15.58 -23.29 40.20
C ASN A 59 14.91 -22.04 39.65
N ASP A 60 15.70 -21.04 39.25
CA ASP A 60 15.19 -19.83 38.59
C ASP A 60 14.51 -20.21 37.26
N LEU A 61 15.16 -21.04 36.44
CA LEU A 61 14.59 -21.55 35.19
C LEU A 61 13.29 -22.34 35.41
N ALA A 62 13.22 -23.20 36.43
CA ALA A 62 12.00 -23.94 36.75
C ALA A 62 10.84 -23.00 37.12
N THR A 63 11.12 -21.96 37.90
CA THR A 63 10.14 -20.94 38.31
C THR A 63 9.63 -20.14 37.10
N ASP A 64 10.54 -19.73 36.21
CA ASP A 64 10.19 -19.04 34.97
C ASP A 64 9.33 -19.92 34.06
N LEU A 65 9.68 -21.21 33.93
CA LEU A 65 8.92 -22.17 33.14
C LEU A 65 7.53 -22.47 33.74
N GLU A 66 7.40 -22.57 35.06
CA GLU A 66 6.09 -22.73 35.72
C GLU A 66 5.17 -21.54 35.42
N THR A 67 5.71 -20.32 35.56
CA THR A 67 4.99 -19.07 35.24
C THR A 67 4.54 -19.07 33.78
N VAL A 68 5.43 -19.43 32.85
CA VAL A 68 5.14 -19.47 31.43
C VAL A 68 4.14 -20.57 31.07
N VAL A 69 4.23 -21.75 31.66
CA VAL A 69 3.26 -22.84 31.48
C VAL A 69 1.87 -22.41 31.96
N GLU A 70 1.78 -21.62 33.02
CA GLU A 70 0.54 -21.01 33.48
C GLU A 70 0.00 -19.96 32.51
N MET A 71 0.87 -19.09 31.98
CA MET A 71 0.49 -18.13 30.93
C MET A 71 -0.05 -18.82 29.66
N VAL A 72 0.58 -19.92 29.23
CA VAL A 72 0.11 -20.73 28.10
C VAL A 72 -1.28 -21.31 28.38
N THR A 73 -1.52 -21.77 29.61
CA THR A 73 -2.82 -22.32 30.05
C THR A 73 -3.90 -21.23 30.09
N ASN A 74 -3.52 -19.99 30.40
CA ASN A 74 -4.38 -18.80 30.41
C ASN A 74 -4.50 -18.12 29.03
N GLU A 75 -4.01 -18.75 27.96
CA GLU A 75 -4.09 -18.29 26.58
C GLU A 75 -3.38 -16.94 26.27
N THR A 76 -2.41 -16.54 27.09
CA THR A 76 -1.61 -15.35 26.83
C THR A 76 -0.55 -15.64 25.76
N LEU A 77 -0.64 -14.97 24.61
CA LEU A 77 0.28 -15.11 23.47
C LEU A 77 1.23 -13.91 23.38
N ASN A 78 2.54 -14.12 23.56
CA ASN A 78 3.57 -13.10 23.31
C ASN A 78 4.95 -13.73 23.04
N GLU A 79 5.85 -12.96 22.42
CA GLU A 79 7.22 -13.41 22.10
C GLU A 79 8.09 -13.73 23.33
N PRO A 80 8.10 -12.92 24.41
CA PRO A 80 8.86 -13.26 25.63
C PRO A 80 8.53 -14.65 26.20
N THR A 81 7.26 -15.05 26.20
CA THR A 81 6.83 -16.38 26.62
C THR A 81 7.43 -17.47 25.72
N LEU A 82 7.51 -17.25 24.40
CA LEU A 82 8.13 -18.19 23.47
C LEU A 82 9.64 -18.33 23.70
N ASP A 83 10.33 -17.24 24.02
CA ASP A 83 11.77 -17.26 24.31
C ASP A 83 12.09 -18.06 25.57
N ILE A 84 11.27 -17.92 26.63
CA ILE A 84 11.41 -18.75 27.84
C ILE A 84 11.12 -20.22 27.53
N LEU A 85 10.10 -20.54 26.73
CA LEU A 85 9.82 -21.93 26.30
C LEU A 85 10.95 -22.57 25.49
N ARG A 86 11.91 -21.78 24.96
CA ARG A 86 13.10 -22.28 24.25
C ARG A 86 14.28 -22.60 25.18
N LEU A 87 14.21 -22.20 26.45
CA LEU A 87 15.24 -22.53 27.43
C LEU A 87 15.22 -24.03 27.77
N ARG A 88 16.40 -24.62 28.03
CA ARG A 88 16.56 -26.05 28.25
C ARG A 88 17.35 -26.29 29.52
N PHE A 89 16.92 -27.28 30.30
CA PHE A 89 17.71 -27.75 31.44
C PHE A 89 18.99 -28.42 30.93
N PRO A 90 20.16 -28.12 31.54
CA PRO A 90 21.43 -28.71 31.13
C PRO A 90 21.45 -30.22 31.38
N ILE A 91 21.95 -30.99 30.40
CA ILE A 91 22.15 -32.43 30.53
C ILE A 91 23.55 -32.63 31.13
N GLY A 92 23.66 -32.60 32.47
CA GLY A 92 24.95 -32.73 33.18
C GLY A 92 24.86 -33.44 34.53
N VAL A 93 23.75 -34.13 34.82
CA VAL A 93 23.52 -34.75 36.11
C VAL A 93 24.08 -36.18 36.12
N ASN A 94 24.93 -36.51 37.11
CA ASN A 94 25.50 -37.85 37.29
C ASN A 94 24.48 -38.91 37.75
N ASP A 95 23.21 -38.55 37.89
CA ASP A 95 22.10 -39.43 38.26
C ASP A 95 21.26 -39.79 37.03
N PRO A 96 21.25 -41.07 36.59
CA PRO A 96 20.51 -41.51 35.41
C PRO A 96 19.00 -41.23 35.48
N VAL A 97 18.42 -41.20 36.67
CA VAL A 97 16.98 -40.93 36.86
C VAL A 97 16.68 -39.47 36.56
N THR A 98 17.49 -38.55 37.09
CA THR A 98 17.39 -37.12 36.82
C THR A 98 17.67 -36.80 35.36
N GLU A 99 18.70 -37.41 34.76
CA GLU A 99 19.00 -37.23 33.33
C GLU A 99 17.81 -37.63 32.43
N ARG A 100 17.17 -38.76 32.74
CA ARG A 100 15.97 -39.20 32.01
C ARG A 100 14.81 -38.21 32.17
N ARG A 101 14.61 -37.65 33.36
CA ARG A 101 13.55 -36.64 33.60
C ARG A 101 13.84 -35.35 32.83
N VAL A 102 15.07 -34.84 32.88
CA VAL A 102 15.54 -33.66 32.12
C VAL A 102 15.24 -33.85 30.63
N LYS A 103 15.57 -35.02 30.07
CA LYS A 103 15.29 -35.34 28.65
C LYS A 103 13.79 -35.32 28.34
N ILE A 104 12.94 -35.85 29.21
CA ILE A 104 11.48 -35.84 29.04
C ILE A 104 10.93 -34.40 29.10
N VAL A 105 11.39 -33.60 30.05
CA VAL A 105 10.98 -32.19 30.19
C VAL A 105 11.40 -31.40 28.95
N ASN A 106 12.68 -31.48 28.56
CA ASN A 106 13.19 -30.77 27.37
C ASN A 106 12.43 -31.18 26.09
N ALA A 107 12.14 -32.47 25.90
CA ALA A 107 11.36 -32.93 24.74
C ALA A 107 9.92 -32.38 24.72
N LYS A 108 9.27 -32.28 25.89
CA LYS A 108 7.95 -31.65 26.01
C LYS A 108 8.00 -30.14 25.81
N LEU A 109 9.05 -29.48 26.28
CA LEU A 109 9.30 -28.05 26.03
C LEU A 109 9.54 -27.78 24.53
N ASP A 110 10.27 -28.65 23.82
CA ASP A 110 10.44 -28.56 22.36
C ASP A 110 9.08 -28.63 21.65
N GLU A 111 8.24 -29.60 22.01
CA GLU A 111 6.93 -29.77 21.42
C GLU A 111 5.98 -28.59 21.76
N LEU A 112 5.97 -28.16 23.02
CA LEU A 112 5.16 -27.02 23.46
C LEU A 112 5.60 -25.72 22.79
N SER A 113 6.91 -25.44 22.76
CA SER A 113 7.49 -24.27 22.08
C SER A 113 7.12 -24.25 20.61
N LYS A 114 7.14 -25.40 19.93
CA LYS A 114 6.71 -25.50 18.53
C LYS A 114 5.22 -25.18 18.36
N LEU A 115 4.34 -25.76 19.17
CA LEU A 115 2.90 -25.49 19.09
C LEU A 115 2.56 -24.03 19.44
N TYR A 116 3.24 -23.48 20.46
CA TYR A 116 3.07 -22.10 20.87
C TYR A 116 3.56 -21.13 19.79
N LYS A 117 4.71 -21.42 19.16
CA LYS A 117 5.21 -20.67 18.00
C LYS A 117 4.19 -20.70 16.86
N ASP A 118 3.71 -21.87 16.46
CA ASP A 118 2.68 -22.00 15.42
C ASP A 118 1.43 -21.15 15.75
N ARG A 119 0.99 -21.15 17.02
CA ARG A 119 -0.18 -20.39 17.48
C ARG A 119 0.09 -18.88 17.51
N LEU A 120 1.27 -18.46 17.93
CA LEU A 120 1.70 -17.06 17.95
C LEU A 120 1.81 -16.52 16.51
N GLU A 121 2.43 -17.29 15.60
CA GLU A 121 2.49 -16.99 14.17
C GLU A 121 1.09 -16.89 13.55
N TYR A 122 0.17 -17.78 13.92
CA TYR A 122 -1.23 -17.71 13.49
C TYR A 122 -1.97 -16.47 14.02
N ALA A 123 -1.82 -16.15 15.31
CA ALA A 123 -2.43 -14.95 15.91
C ALA A 123 -1.86 -13.65 15.33
N ASN A 124 -0.59 -13.67 14.91
CA ASN A 124 0.09 -12.57 14.25
C ASN A 124 -0.05 -12.58 12.71
N ALA A 125 -0.71 -13.58 12.14
CA ALA A 125 -1.00 -13.64 10.71
C ALA A 125 -2.18 -12.73 10.36
N ILE A 126 -2.10 -12.06 9.21
CA ILE A 126 -3.19 -11.18 8.77
C ILE A 126 -4.43 -12.07 8.47
N PRO A 127 -5.61 -11.77 9.05
CA PRO A 127 -6.78 -12.62 8.94
C PRO A 127 -7.21 -12.91 7.50
N ALA A 128 -8.02 -13.95 7.35
CA ALA A 128 -8.70 -14.23 6.09
C ALA A 128 -9.53 -13.02 5.63
N PRO A 129 -9.73 -12.78 4.31
CA PRO A 129 -10.40 -11.58 3.80
C PRO A 129 -11.75 -11.27 4.44
N SER A 130 -12.62 -12.28 4.57
CA SER A 130 -13.95 -12.12 5.18
C SER A 130 -13.89 -11.78 6.68
N GLU A 131 -12.85 -12.22 7.37
CA GLU A 131 -12.63 -11.90 8.78
C GLU A 131 -12.00 -10.52 8.96
N TYR A 132 -11.00 -10.21 8.13
CA TYR A 132 -10.38 -8.90 8.06
C TYR A 132 -11.45 -7.81 7.87
N ALA A 133 -12.43 -8.06 7.00
CA ALA A 133 -13.54 -7.14 6.72
C ALA A 133 -14.48 -6.83 7.90
N LYS A 134 -14.40 -7.54 9.03
CA LYS A 134 -15.22 -7.28 10.21
C LYS A 134 -14.82 -5.94 10.86
N LEU A 135 -15.81 -5.15 11.29
CA LEU A 135 -15.59 -3.85 11.95
C LEU A 135 -14.75 -3.94 13.22
N SER A 136 -14.73 -5.09 13.89
CA SER A 136 -13.92 -5.33 15.08
C SER A 136 -12.47 -5.72 14.79
N ILE A 137 -12.11 -5.99 13.51
CA ILE A 137 -10.82 -6.58 13.14
C ILE A 137 -9.97 -5.62 12.31
N TRP A 138 -10.45 -5.12 11.16
CA TRP A 138 -9.60 -4.29 10.31
C TRP A 138 -9.05 -3.03 11.02
N PRO A 139 -9.75 -2.34 11.94
CA PRO A 139 -9.18 -1.14 12.57
C PRO A 139 -7.92 -1.44 13.38
N GLU A 140 -7.88 -2.59 14.05
CA GLU A 140 -6.70 -3.05 14.79
C GLU A 140 -5.56 -3.39 13.82
N TRP A 141 -5.86 -4.14 12.77
CA TRP A 141 -4.85 -4.54 11.79
C TRP A 141 -4.27 -3.38 11.00
N GLN A 142 -5.06 -2.34 10.75
CA GLN A 142 -4.58 -1.15 10.07
C GLN A 142 -3.65 -0.28 10.92
N GLN A 143 -3.53 -0.55 12.22
CA GLN A 143 -2.51 0.11 13.06
C GLN A 143 -1.12 -0.51 12.86
N LYS A 144 -1.02 -1.72 12.31
CA LYS A 144 0.25 -2.43 12.09
C LYS A 144 1.05 -1.84 10.92
N ASP A 145 2.35 -2.15 10.88
CA ASP A 145 3.26 -1.70 9.81
C ASP A 145 3.00 -2.41 8.47
N THR A 146 2.38 -3.58 8.51
CA THR A 146 1.98 -4.39 7.34
C THR A 146 0.58 -4.05 6.83
N ALA A 147 0.00 -2.96 7.32
CA ALA A 147 -1.30 -2.44 6.91
C ALA A 147 -1.40 -2.27 5.38
N ILE A 148 -2.60 -2.55 4.85
CA ILE A 148 -2.90 -2.29 3.45
C ILE A 148 -3.09 -0.79 3.30
N LEU A 149 -2.43 -0.19 2.30
CA LEU A 149 -2.55 1.24 2.03
C LEU A 149 -3.83 1.49 1.23
N CYS A 150 -4.94 1.66 1.95
CA CYS A 150 -6.29 1.73 1.37
C CYS A 150 -7.13 2.93 1.79
N PHE A 151 -6.50 4.04 2.22
CA PHE A 151 -7.14 5.26 2.76
C PHE A 151 -7.97 5.05 4.04
N ARG A 152 -7.85 3.89 4.69
CA ARG A 152 -8.58 3.56 5.91
C ARG A 152 -7.65 3.00 6.98
N PRO A 153 -7.30 3.77 8.03
CA PRO A 153 -7.56 5.20 8.21
C PRO A 153 -6.84 6.11 7.20
N SER A 154 -7.13 7.41 7.21
CA SER A 154 -6.67 8.37 6.20
C SER A 154 -5.15 8.49 6.05
N ASP A 155 -4.39 8.10 7.06
CA ASP A 155 -2.92 8.03 7.06
C ASP A 155 -2.38 6.77 6.36
N LYS A 156 -3.21 5.74 6.16
CA LYS A 156 -2.86 4.51 5.41
C LYS A 156 -3.07 4.70 3.92
N GLN A 157 -2.33 5.65 3.35
CA GLN A 157 -2.37 5.98 1.92
C GLN A 157 -1.00 5.76 1.27
N GLY A 158 -1.00 5.15 0.09
CA GLY A 158 0.17 4.97 -0.76
C GLY A 158 0.37 6.16 -1.69
N LEU A 159 1.28 6.00 -2.66
CA LEU A 159 1.30 6.92 -3.80
C LEU A 159 0.01 6.72 -4.63
N PRO A 160 -0.56 7.80 -5.19
CA PRO A 160 -1.70 7.68 -6.10
C PRO A 160 -1.41 6.68 -7.21
N LEU A 161 -2.32 5.76 -7.49
CA LEU A 161 -2.07 4.71 -8.49
C LEU A 161 -1.84 5.28 -9.89
N CYS A 162 -2.40 6.46 -10.17
CA CYS A 162 -2.15 7.20 -11.41
C CYS A 162 -0.70 7.67 -11.59
N VAL A 163 0.17 7.55 -10.57
CA VAL A 163 1.63 7.80 -10.70
C VAL A 163 2.46 6.51 -10.70
N LEU A 164 1.84 5.39 -10.33
CA LEU A 164 2.47 4.07 -10.24
C LEU A 164 2.28 3.24 -11.50
N ASP A 165 1.12 3.38 -12.17
CA ASP A 165 0.85 2.66 -13.40
C ASP A 165 -0.04 3.47 -14.36
N ASP A 166 0.37 3.50 -15.63
CA ASP A 166 -0.30 4.27 -16.69
C ASP A 166 -1.72 3.78 -16.97
N VAL A 167 -2.06 2.52 -16.65
CA VAL A 167 -3.41 1.97 -16.81
C VAL A 167 -4.42 2.73 -15.94
N PHE A 168 -4.07 3.04 -14.70
CA PHE A 168 -4.95 3.72 -13.76
C PHE A 168 -5.09 5.19 -14.11
N ARG A 169 -4.00 5.83 -14.55
CA ARG A 169 -4.03 7.21 -15.09
C ARG A 169 -4.97 7.31 -16.29
N LYS A 170 -4.81 6.42 -17.28
CA LYS A 170 -5.66 6.40 -18.49
C LYS A 170 -7.11 6.08 -18.16
N PHE A 171 -7.36 5.17 -17.21
CA PHE A 171 -8.71 4.89 -16.72
C PHE A 171 -9.37 6.17 -16.17
N GLN A 172 -8.71 6.88 -15.26
CA GLN A 172 -9.24 8.13 -14.67
C GLN A 172 -9.47 9.23 -15.72
N GLN A 173 -8.57 9.33 -16.71
CA GLN A 173 -8.75 10.23 -17.85
C GLN A 173 -10.00 9.89 -18.66
N GLN A 174 -10.17 8.61 -19.00
CA GLN A 174 -11.28 8.15 -19.84
C GLN A 174 -12.65 8.30 -19.18
N VAL A 175 -12.72 8.21 -17.85
CA VAL A 175 -13.98 8.42 -17.12
C VAL A 175 -14.47 9.87 -17.20
N ARG A 176 -13.57 10.83 -17.41
CA ARG A 176 -13.88 12.27 -17.45
C ARG A 176 -14.29 12.77 -18.83
N ILE A 177 -13.95 12.04 -19.90
CA ILE A 177 -14.27 12.44 -21.26
C ILE A 177 -15.61 11.84 -21.72
N PRO A 178 -16.35 12.51 -22.63
CA PRO A 178 -17.54 11.92 -23.24
C PRO A 178 -17.23 10.59 -23.93
N LEU A 179 -18.20 9.67 -23.90
CA LEU A 179 -18.06 8.38 -24.58
C LEU A 179 -17.83 8.60 -26.09
N PRO A 180 -16.85 7.93 -26.68
CA PRO A 180 -16.63 8.03 -28.12
C PRO A 180 -17.72 7.25 -28.89
N SER A 181 -17.87 7.52 -30.18
CA SER A 181 -18.83 6.81 -31.05
C SER A 181 -18.30 5.44 -31.52
N THR A 182 -17.84 4.59 -30.60
CA THR A 182 -17.29 3.26 -30.91
C THR A 182 -18.27 2.13 -30.58
N LYS A 183 -18.00 0.91 -31.07
CA LYS A 183 -18.78 -0.28 -30.69
C LYS A 183 -18.69 -0.55 -29.18
N ASP A 184 -17.49 -0.48 -28.62
CA ASP A 184 -17.25 -0.74 -27.20
C ASP A 184 -17.96 0.27 -26.30
N ALA A 185 -17.99 1.54 -26.69
CA ALA A 185 -18.74 2.57 -25.94
C ALA A 185 -20.26 2.33 -25.96
N ARG A 186 -20.81 1.87 -27.10
CA ARG A 186 -22.22 1.47 -27.18
C ARG A 186 -22.52 0.23 -26.32
N ASN A 187 -21.62 -0.74 -26.31
CA ASN A 187 -21.74 -1.91 -25.45
C ASN A 187 -21.70 -1.53 -23.96
N ALA A 188 -20.79 -0.62 -23.57
CA ALA A 188 -20.71 -0.09 -22.21
C ALA A 188 -21.99 0.66 -21.82
N MET A 189 -22.57 1.44 -22.73
CA MET A 189 -23.84 2.11 -22.52
C MET A 189 -24.99 1.11 -22.30
N ASN A 190 -25.11 0.09 -23.16
CA ASN A 190 -26.14 -0.95 -23.03
C ASN A 190 -26.01 -1.72 -21.71
N ALA A 191 -24.78 -2.07 -21.32
CA ALA A 191 -24.50 -2.71 -20.04
C ALA A 191 -24.90 -1.81 -18.86
N ALA A 192 -24.59 -0.52 -18.91
CA ALA A 192 -24.98 0.43 -17.88
C ALA A 192 -26.50 0.57 -17.73
N PHE A 193 -27.25 0.64 -18.85
CA PHE A 193 -28.71 0.62 -18.82
C PHE A 193 -29.26 -0.64 -18.14
N ASN A 194 -28.74 -1.81 -18.52
CA ASN A 194 -29.17 -3.08 -17.94
C ASN A 194 -28.84 -3.16 -16.44
N LEU A 195 -27.64 -2.74 -16.03
CA LEU A 195 -27.25 -2.70 -14.63
C LEU A 195 -28.17 -1.79 -13.81
N CYS A 196 -28.43 -0.58 -14.29
CA CYS A 196 -29.33 0.37 -13.63
C CYS A 196 -30.78 -0.13 -13.50
N HIS A 197 -31.20 -1.06 -14.37
CA HIS A 197 -32.51 -1.70 -14.31
C HIS A 197 -32.53 -2.94 -13.40
N VAL A 198 -31.46 -3.75 -13.40
CA VAL A 198 -31.44 -5.07 -12.75
C VAL A 198 -30.94 -5.01 -11.31
N MET A 199 -29.91 -4.21 -11.03
CA MET A 199 -29.26 -4.15 -9.71
C MET A 199 -30.10 -3.57 -8.56
N PRO A 200 -31.12 -2.73 -8.80
CA PRO A 200 -32.04 -2.29 -7.74
C PRO A 200 -32.96 -3.38 -7.20
N ASN A 201 -33.09 -4.52 -7.89
CA ASN A 201 -33.94 -5.60 -7.45
C ASN A 201 -33.42 -6.24 -6.16
N ASN A 202 -34.32 -6.86 -5.41
CA ASN A 202 -33.97 -7.63 -4.22
C ASN A 202 -33.38 -8.99 -4.61
N PHE A 203 -32.25 -9.36 -4.02
CA PHE A 203 -31.59 -10.65 -4.22
C PHE A 203 -31.49 -11.39 -2.90
N ALA A 204 -31.87 -12.66 -2.88
CA ALA A 204 -31.81 -13.47 -1.66
C ALA A 204 -30.38 -13.85 -1.25
N LYS A 205 -29.45 -13.92 -2.20
CA LYS A 205 -28.07 -14.39 -2.01
C LYS A 205 -27.07 -13.57 -2.80
N GLU A 206 -25.83 -13.46 -2.30
CA GLU A 206 -24.71 -12.78 -2.96
C GLU A 206 -24.48 -13.34 -4.37
N LYS A 207 -24.50 -14.68 -4.50
CA LYS A 207 -24.37 -15.40 -5.77
C LYS A 207 -25.41 -15.02 -6.82
N ASP A 208 -26.66 -14.80 -6.41
CA ASP A 208 -27.75 -14.46 -7.35
C ASP A 208 -27.55 -13.05 -7.90
N ARG A 209 -27.13 -12.10 -7.03
CA ARG A 209 -26.75 -10.74 -7.43
C ARG A 209 -25.54 -10.75 -8.36
N GLY A 210 -24.48 -11.47 -7.99
CA GLY A 210 -23.25 -11.59 -8.79
C GLY A 210 -23.52 -12.17 -10.19
N ASN A 211 -24.36 -13.20 -10.30
CA ASN A 211 -24.77 -13.78 -11.59
C ASN A 211 -25.57 -12.79 -12.45
N ALA A 212 -26.46 -12.01 -11.84
CA ALA A 212 -27.24 -10.99 -12.55
C ALA A 212 -26.34 -9.84 -13.03
N PHE A 213 -25.33 -9.47 -12.24
CA PHE A 213 -24.32 -8.48 -12.60
C PHE A 213 -23.45 -8.97 -13.78
N ASP A 214 -22.94 -10.21 -13.72
CA ASP A 214 -22.17 -10.86 -14.80
C ASP A 214 -22.90 -10.74 -16.15
N LYS A 215 -24.17 -11.18 -16.17
CA LYS A 215 -25.01 -11.17 -17.37
C LYS A 215 -25.17 -9.77 -17.98
N CYS A 216 -25.22 -8.73 -17.16
CA CYS A 216 -25.32 -7.36 -17.65
C CYS A 216 -24.00 -6.87 -18.27
N LEU A 217 -22.85 -7.43 -17.84
CA LEU A 217 -21.52 -7.07 -18.33
C LEU A 217 -21.07 -7.86 -19.57
N ASP A 218 -21.78 -8.92 -19.97
CA ASP A 218 -21.48 -9.72 -21.17
C ASP A 218 -21.16 -8.90 -22.44
N PRO A 219 -21.83 -7.75 -22.73
CA PRO A 219 -21.49 -6.95 -23.91
C PRO A 219 -20.11 -6.29 -23.83
N VAL A 220 -19.57 -6.08 -22.63
CA VAL A 220 -18.35 -5.33 -22.35
C VAL A 220 -17.17 -6.27 -22.10
N LEU A 221 -17.39 -7.35 -21.34
CA LEU A 221 -16.37 -8.27 -20.88
C LEU A 221 -16.68 -9.68 -21.37
N ASP A 222 -15.63 -10.42 -21.75
CA ASP A 222 -15.78 -11.79 -22.24
C ASP A 222 -16.14 -12.73 -21.09
N HIS A 223 -17.38 -13.23 -21.10
CA HIS A 223 -17.89 -14.13 -20.07
C HIS A 223 -16.99 -15.36 -19.85
N SER A 224 -16.29 -15.84 -20.88
CA SER A 224 -15.42 -17.02 -20.79
C SER A 224 -14.16 -16.82 -19.94
N LEU A 225 -13.82 -15.58 -19.63
CA LEU A 225 -12.65 -15.21 -18.82
C LEU A 225 -12.98 -15.06 -17.34
N TRP A 226 -14.25 -15.10 -16.95
CA TRP A 226 -14.63 -15.10 -15.55
C TRP A 226 -14.40 -16.47 -14.91
N ARG A 227 -13.92 -16.46 -13.66
CA ARG A 227 -13.89 -17.62 -12.77
C ARG A 227 -14.66 -17.26 -11.51
N LYS A 228 -15.43 -18.21 -11.00
CA LYS A 228 -16.26 -18.03 -9.81
C LYS A 228 -15.64 -18.75 -8.64
N GLU A 229 -15.79 -18.17 -7.44
CA GLU A 229 -15.44 -18.80 -6.17
C GLU A 229 -13.96 -19.25 -6.12
N VAL A 230 -13.04 -18.43 -6.63
CA VAL A 230 -11.61 -18.78 -6.73
C VAL A 230 -10.95 -18.79 -5.36
N TYR A 231 -10.26 -19.88 -5.04
CA TYR A 231 -9.49 -20.01 -3.80
C TYR A 231 -8.09 -19.45 -3.97
N MET A 232 -7.66 -18.65 -3.00
CA MET A 232 -6.31 -18.09 -2.95
C MET A 232 -5.60 -18.57 -1.68
N SER A 233 -4.37 -19.07 -1.85
CA SER A 233 -3.56 -19.58 -0.76
C SER A 233 -2.10 -19.29 -1.04
N ALA A 234 -1.56 -18.23 -0.45
CA ALA A 234 -0.13 -17.96 -0.56
C ALA A 234 0.67 -18.90 0.37
N PRO A 235 1.83 -19.44 -0.06
CA PRO A 235 2.65 -20.33 0.78
C PRO A 235 3.11 -19.70 2.10
N THR A 236 3.26 -18.38 2.10
CA THR A 236 3.72 -17.56 3.24
C THR A 236 2.59 -17.15 4.18
N GLU A 237 1.33 -17.41 3.83
CA GLU A 237 0.15 -16.97 4.57
C GLU A 237 -0.52 -18.14 5.28
N GLN A 238 -0.89 -17.94 6.56
CA GLN A 238 -1.60 -18.94 7.35
C GLN A 238 -3.07 -19.07 6.91
N HIS A 239 -3.63 -17.98 6.40
CA HIS A 239 -5.03 -17.89 6.02
C HIS A 239 -5.21 -17.93 4.50
N THR A 240 -6.29 -18.57 4.07
CA THR A 240 -6.71 -18.63 2.67
C THR A 240 -7.86 -17.67 2.41
N GLY A 241 -7.93 -17.13 1.20
CA GLY A 241 -9.06 -16.34 0.71
C GLY A 241 -9.95 -17.14 -0.23
N GLN A 242 -11.20 -16.73 -0.35
CA GLN A 242 -12.06 -17.09 -1.45
C GLN A 242 -12.64 -15.80 -1.99
N VAL A 243 -12.43 -15.54 -3.28
CA VAL A 243 -13.00 -14.40 -3.99
C VAL A 243 -14.22 -14.83 -4.76
N ASP A 244 -15.25 -13.99 -4.81
CA ASP A 244 -16.51 -14.33 -5.48
C ASP A 244 -16.29 -14.51 -6.98
N ASN A 245 -15.61 -13.56 -7.61
CA ASN A 245 -15.32 -13.61 -9.04
C ASN A 245 -13.92 -13.06 -9.37
N THR A 246 -13.22 -13.71 -10.29
CA THR A 246 -12.00 -13.19 -10.94
C THR A 246 -12.20 -13.09 -12.44
N TYR A 247 -11.55 -12.11 -13.08
CA TYR A 247 -11.45 -12.03 -14.54
C TYR A 247 -9.99 -12.27 -14.93
N GLU A 248 -9.74 -13.36 -15.64
CA GLU A 248 -8.40 -13.86 -15.94
C GLU A 248 -8.04 -13.70 -17.41
N MET A 249 -6.87 -13.13 -17.68
CA MET A 249 -6.34 -12.92 -19.03
C MET A 249 -4.91 -13.44 -19.07
N ASP A 250 -4.64 -14.35 -19.99
CA ASP A 250 -3.30 -14.94 -20.18
C ASP A 250 -2.76 -15.57 -18.89
N GLY A 251 -3.65 -16.22 -18.14
CA GLY A 251 -3.36 -16.85 -16.85
C GLY A 251 -3.10 -15.87 -15.71
N VAL A 252 -3.36 -14.56 -15.87
CA VAL A 252 -3.20 -13.53 -14.85
C VAL A 252 -4.55 -12.94 -14.47
N ILE A 253 -4.82 -12.82 -13.17
CA ILE A 253 -6.03 -12.14 -12.68
C ILE A 253 -5.88 -10.64 -12.96
N ARG A 254 -6.86 -10.06 -13.65
CA ARG A 254 -6.91 -8.62 -14.00
C ARG A 254 -8.08 -7.90 -13.32
N ILE A 255 -9.10 -8.64 -12.90
CA ILE A 255 -10.16 -8.14 -12.04
C ILE A 255 -10.34 -9.07 -10.85
N LEU A 256 -10.44 -8.50 -9.65
CA LEU A 256 -10.97 -9.14 -8.45
C LEU A 256 -12.33 -8.52 -8.13
N ARG A 257 -13.33 -9.33 -7.81
CA ARG A 257 -14.65 -8.83 -7.42
C ARG A 257 -15.15 -9.52 -6.15
N GLU A 258 -15.62 -8.70 -5.23
CA GLU A 258 -16.37 -9.11 -4.03
C GLU A 258 -17.79 -8.58 -4.10
N ASP A 259 -18.76 -9.45 -3.81
CA ASP A 259 -20.19 -9.20 -3.92
C ASP A 259 -20.84 -9.27 -2.53
N LYS A 260 -21.59 -8.23 -2.15
CA LYS A 260 -22.43 -8.21 -0.95
C LYS A 260 -23.86 -7.88 -1.33
N VAL A 261 -24.81 -8.58 -0.70
CA VAL A 261 -26.26 -8.40 -0.99
C VAL A 261 -26.69 -6.98 -0.66
N GLU A 262 -26.35 -6.49 0.53
CA GLU A 262 -26.65 -5.15 1.02
C GLU A 262 -25.57 -4.66 2.01
N PRO A 263 -25.50 -3.34 2.29
CA PRO A 263 -24.70 -2.81 3.39
C PRO A 263 -24.94 -3.54 4.72
N GLY A 264 -23.86 -3.91 5.40
CA GLY A 264 -23.92 -4.59 6.70
C GLY A 264 -24.01 -6.12 6.63
N THR A 265 -24.26 -6.72 5.46
CA THR A 265 -24.16 -8.17 5.30
C THR A 265 -22.71 -8.57 5.00
N GLY A 266 -22.12 -9.46 5.80
CA GLY A 266 -20.85 -10.11 5.46
C GLY A 266 -19.58 -9.25 5.59
N GLY A 267 -19.63 -8.15 6.35
CA GLY A 267 -18.48 -7.27 6.59
C GLY A 267 -18.34 -6.14 5.56
N ASP A 268 -17.24 -5.40 5.64
CA ASP A 268 -16.93 -4.30 4.73
C ASP A 268 -16.36 -4.83 3.40
N VAL A 269 -17.12 -4.70 2.31
CA VAL A 269 -16.74 -5.23 0.98
C VAL A 269 -15.39 -4.68 0.48
N TYR A 270 -15.08 -3.42 0.79
CA TYR A 270 -13.85 -2.78 0.32
C TYR A 270 -12.64 -3.30 1.09
N MET A 271 -12.76 -3.50 2.40
CA MET A 271 -11.70 -4.11 3.20
C MET A 271 -11.51 -5.59 2.84
N GLN A 272 -12.59 -6.32 2.55
CA GLN A 272 -12.51 -7.70 2.06
C GLN A 272 -11.74 -7.77 0.73
N ALA A 273 -12.16 -6.98 -0.26
CA ALA A 273 -11.55 -6.96 -1.59
C ALA A 273 -10.08 -6.52 -1.55
N SER A 274 -9.76 -5.55 -0.68
CA SER A 274 -8.39 -5.09 -0.47
C SER A 274 -7.47 -6.21 0.06
N ARG A 275 -7.96 -7.00 1.04
CA ARG A 275 -7.22 -8.15 1.56
C ARG A 275 -7.13 -9.29 0.56
N VAL A 276 -8.14 -9.52 -0.27
CA VAL A 276 -8.05 -10.47 -1.40
C VAL A 276 -6.95 -10.05 -2.37
N TYR A 277 -6.86 -8.76 -2.71
CA TYR A 277 -5.78 -8.28 -3.57
C TYR A 277 -4.39 -8.50 -2.94
N GLN A 278 -4.22 -8.24 -1.64
CA GLN A 278 -2.96 -8.55 -0.95
C GLN A 278 -2.63 -10.05 -1.03
N LEU A 279 -3.59 -10.94 -0.78
CA LEU A 279 -3.37 -12.39 -0.92
C LEU A 279 -3.01 -12.79 -2.34
N HIS A 280 -3.62 -12.14 -3.35
CA HIS A 280 -3.27 -12.38 -4.75
C HIS A 280 -1.80 -12.02 -5.03
N VAL A 281 -1.34 -10.86 -4.55
CA VAL A 281 0.06 -10.44 -4.67
C VAL A 281 1.01 -11.48 -4.06
N GLU A 282 0.70 -11.97 -2.86
CA GLU A 282 1.51 -13.01 -2.21
C GLU A 282 1.49 -14.34 -2.98
N ASN A 283 0.34 -14.72 -3.54
CA ASN A 283 0.21 -15.95 -4.32
C ASN A 283 1.04 -15.94 -5.61
N VAL A 284 1.20 -14.77 -6.24
CA VAL A 284 1.98 -14.64 -7.48
C VAL A 284 3.43 -14.24 -7.24
N ARG A 285 3.83 -13.99 -5.99
CA ARG A 285 5.14 -13.44 -5.62
C ARG A 285 6.29 -14.29 -6.16
N ASP A 286 6.26 -15.58 -5.88
CA ASP A 286 7.32 -16.51 -6.26
C ASP A 286 7.09 -17.09 -7.68
N GLU A 287 5.84 -17.23 -8.08
CA GLU A 287 5.46 -17.85 -9.36
C GLU A 287 5.64 -16.91 -10.56
N LYS A 288 5.47 -15.59 -10.36
CA LYS A 288 5.45 -14.59 -11.45
C LYS A 288 6.24 -13.32 -11.09
N PRO A 289 7.57 -13.43 -10.92
CA PRO A 289 8.42 -12.30 -10.52
C PRO A 289 8.35 -11.12 -11.51
N ALA A 290 8.16 -11.39 -12.81
CA ALA A 290 7.96 -10.35 -13.82
C ALA A 290 6.70 -9.50 -13.57
N LEU A 291 5.60 -10.12 -13.14
CA LEU A 291 4.36 -9.44 -12.80
C LEU A 291 4.50 -8.62 -11.51
N ILE A 292 5.25 -9.14 -10.53
CA ILE A 292 5.62 -8.43 -9.30
C ILE A 292 6.44 -7.18 -9.61
N GLY A 293 7.41 -7.27 -10.52
CA GLY A 293 8.18 -6.12 -10.97
C GLY A 293 7.31 -5.04 -11.63
N GLN A 294 6.26 -5.43 -12.35
CA GLN A 294 5.25 -4.51 -12.89
C GLN A 294 4.28 -3.97 -11.82
N GLY A 295 4.32 -4.49 -10.60
CA GLY A 295 3.46 -4.09 -9.49
C GLY A 295 2.07 -4.71 -9.49
N VAL A 296 1.86 -5.82 -10.21
CA VAL A 296 0.59 -6.59 -10.21
C VAL A 296 -0.66 -5.71 -10.40
N PRO A 297 -0.74 -4.83 -11.42
CA PRO A 297 -1.88 -3.94 -11.59
C PRO A 297 -3.17 -4.74 -11.84
N VAL A 298 -4.16 -4.53 -10.97
CA VAL A 298 -5.47 -5.21 -10.97
C VAL A 298 -6.58 -4.20 -10.76
N PHE A 299 -7.71 -4.34 -11.45
CA PHE A 299 -8.93 -3.62 -11.08
C PHE A 299 -9.67 -4.39 -9.98
N VAL A 300 -10.09 -3.70 -8.93
CA VAL A 300 -10.81 -4.30 -7.80
C VAL A 300 -12.23 -3.75 -7.79
N LEU A 301 -13.20 -4.61 -8.05
CA LEU A 301 -14.62 -4.26 -8.07
C LEU A 301 -15.26 -4.61 -6.74
N CYS A 302 -15.91 -3.64 -6.10
CA CYS A 302 -16.69 -3.86 -4.90
C CYS A 302 -18.17 -3.66 -5.24
N LEU A 303 -18.95 -4.73 -5.26
CA LEU A 303 -20.39 -4.69 -5.52
C LEU A 303 -21.14 -4.78 -4.18
N LEU A 304 -21.79 -3.69 -3.78
CA LEU A 304 -22.53 -3.61 -2.51
C LEU A 304 -23.97 -3.19 -2.79
N GLY A 305 -24.89 -4.15 -2.78
CA GLY A 305 -26.26 -3.86 -3.19
C GLY A 305 -26.31 -3.32 -4.62
N PRO A 306 -26.98 -2.20 -4.88
CA PRO A 306 -26.98 -1.53 -6.17
C PRO A 306 -25.77 -0.59 -6.38
N MET A 307 -24.79 -0.56 -5.49
CA MET A 307 -23.61 0.30 -5.61
C MET A 307 -22.43 -0.46 -6.21
N LEU A 308 -21.79 0.13 -7.21
CA LEU A 308 -20.51 -0.32 -7.76
C LEU A 308 -19.40 0.66 -7.41
N LEU A 309 -18.33 0.16 -6.81
CA LEU A 309 -17.08 0.90 -6.61
C LEU A 309 -15.97 0.22 -7.42
N ILE A 310 -15.29 1.00 -8.26
CA ILE A 310 -14.12 0.55 -9.03
C ILE A 310 -12.85 1.12 -8.40
N CYS A 311 -12.03 0.21 -7.89
CA CYS A 311 -10.72 0.49 -7.32
C CYS A 311 -9.61 -0.04 -8.23
N GLY A 312 -8.39 0.44 -7.99
CA GLY A 312 -7.17 -0.17 -8.50
C GLY A 312 -6.42 -0.84 -7.35
N GLY A 313 -5.75 -1.94 -7.64
CA GLY A 313 -4.78 -2.59 -6.78
C GLY A 313 -3.40 -2.49 -7.41
N PHE A 314 -2.40 -2.12 -6.62
CA PHE A 314 -1.00 -2.09 -7.04
C PHE A 314 -0.06 -2.51 -5.91
N TYR A 315 0.98 -3.26 -6.23
CA TYR A 315 2.06 -3.65 -5.32
C TYR A 315 3.31 -2.83 -5.64
N ASP A 316 3.71 -1.95 -4.74
CA ASP A 316 4.84 -1.05 -5.00
C ASP A 316 6.22 -1.71 -4.80
N THR A 317 6.28 -3.03 -4.65
CA THR A 317 7.43 -3.87 -4.20
C THR A 317 7.65 -3.90 -2.68
N LYS A 318 6.86 -3.20 -1.88
CA LYS A 318 6.91 -3.27 -0.42
C LYS A 318 5.52 -3.42 0.17
N SER A 319 4.59 -2.57 -0.26
CA SER A 319 3.26 -2.40 0.29
C SER A 319 2.21 -2.70 -0.78
N THR A 320 1.09 -3.25 -0.32
CA THR A 320 -0.12 -3.39 -1.13
C THR A 320 -0.92 -2.10 -1.04
N ILE A 321 -1.23 -1.50 -2.18
CA ILE A 321 -2.00 -0.27 -2.31
C ILE A 321 -3.31 -0.60 -3.01
N VAL A 322 -4.42 -0.16 -2.43
CA VAL A 322 -5.74 -0.26 -3.04
C VAL A 322 -6.41 1.09 -2.93
N GLU A 323 -6.83 1.69 -4.04
CA GLU A 323 -7.51 2.98 -3.99
C GLU A 323 -8.76 3.02 -4.87
N PRO A 324 -9.82 3.74 -4.45
CA PRO A 324 -10.90 4.14 -5.34
C PRO A 324 -10.37 4.93 -6.53
N LEU A 325 -10.64 4.48 -7.75
CA LEU A 325 -10.27 5.22 -8.96
C LEU A 325 -11.33 6.24 -9.36
N VAL A 326 -12.56 6.02 -8.92
CA VAL A 326 -13.76 6.81 -9.20
C VAL A 326 -14.67 6.82 -7.97
N GLU A 327 -15.59 7.78 -7.93
CA GLU A 327 -16.67 7.80 -6.95
C GLU A 327 -17.57 6.56 -7.11
N PRO A 328 -18.12 6.00 -6.00
CA PRO A 328 -19.08 4.91 -6.07
C PRO A 328 -20.29 5.28 -6.93
N CYS A 329 -20.65 4.42 -7.87
CA CYS A 329 -21.79 4.63 -8.75
C CYS A 329 -23.00 3.83 -8.25
N LEU A 330 -24.10 4.53 -8.00
CA LEU A 330 -25.40 3.89 -7.71
C LEU A 330 -26.07 3.47 -9.01
N MET A 331 -26.27 2.17 -9.19
CA MET A 331 -26.87 1.55 -10.38
C MET A 331 -28.40 1.56 -10.28
N PHE A 332 -28.98 2.76 -10.24
CA PHE A 332 -30.41 2.98 -10.32
C PHE A 332 -30.72 3.68 -11.65
N ASP A 333 -31.83 3.32 -12.27
CA ASP A 333 -32.36 4.05 -13.42
C ASP A 333 -32.71 5.49 -12.99
N ASP A 334 -32.14 6.49 -13.65
CA ASP A 334 -32.71 7.86 -13.63
C ASP A 334 -33.22 8.30 -14.99
N HIS A 335 -34.29 9.09 -14.95
CA HIS A 335 -34.93 9.64 -16.15
C HIS A 335 -34.03 10.57 -16.96
N LEU A 336 -32.97 11.13 -16.35
CA LEU A 336 -32.01 12.03 -16.99
C LEU A 336 -30.83 11.29 -17.63
N ARG A 337 -30.75 9.97 -17.43
CA ARG A 337 -29.67 9.06 -17.84
C ARG A 337 -28.29 9.40 -17.29
N VAL A 338 -28.19 10.24 -16.27
CA VAL A 338 -26.90 10.74 -15.75
C VAL A 338 -26.10 9.61 -15.10
N ARG A 339 -26.77 8.72 -14.33
CA ARG A 339 -26.13 7.55 -13.72
C ARG A 339 -25.73 6.53 -14.77
N GLN A 340 -26.58 6.25 -15.75
CA GLN A 340 -26.26 5.35 -16.87
C GLN A 340 -25.05 5.85 -17.67
N GLU A 341 -25.00 7.13 -18.01
CA GLU A 341 -23.87 7.72 -18.72
C GLU A 341 -22.57 7.67 -17.90
N THR A 342 -22.66 7.95 -16.60
CA THR A 342 -21.51 7.89 -15.69
C THR A 342 -20.99 6.47 -15.57
N LEU A 343 -21.87 5.49 -15.34
CA LEU A 343 -21.53 4.08 -15.28
C LEU A 343 -20.97 3.58 -16.62
N ALA A 344 -21.54 3.99 -17.75
CA ALA A 344 -21.06 3.62 -19.07
C ALA A 344 -19.63 4.14 -19.33
N ARG A 345 -19.30 5.36 -18.92
CA ARG A 345 -17.92 5.88 -18.95
C ARG A 345 -16.96 5.04 -18.11
N GLN A 346 -17.37 4.65 -16.91
CA GLN A 346 -16.59 3.77 -16.03
C GLN A 346 -16.36 2.38 -16.62
N LEU A 347 -17.39 1.75 -17.19
CA LEU A 347 -17.29 0.43 -17.82
C LEU A 347 -16.46 0.46 -19.11
N PHE A 348 -16.61 1.51 -19.92
CA PHE A 348 -15.77 1.71 -21.10
C PHE A 348 -14.30 1.88 -20.71
N ALA A 349 -14.00 2.73 -19.73
CA ALA A 349 -12.65 2.93 -19.23
C ALA A 349 -12.05 1.64 -18.64
N LEU A 350 -12.85 0.84 -17.93
CA LEU A 350 -12.43 -0.45 -17.40
C LEU A 350 -12.00 -1.39 -18.53
N LYS A 351 -12.83 -1.51 -19.59
CA LYS A 351 -12.51 -2.33 -20.76
C LYS A 351 -11.21 -1.89 -21.44
N GLN A 352 -11.02 -0.60 -21.66
CA GLN A 352 -9.80 -0.06 -22.25
C GLN A 352 -8.57 -0.29 -21.37
N GLY A 353 -8.72 -0.19 -20.04
CA GLY A 353 -7.67 -0.54 -19.08
C GLY A 353 -7.26 -2.01 -19.18
N LEU A 354 -8.24 -2.92 -19.28
CA LEU A 354 -7.98 -4.35 -19.47
C LEU A 354 -7.30 -4.65 -20.81
N ASP A 355 -7.70 -3.99 -21.90
CA ASP A 355 -7.04 -4.11 -23.20
C ASP A 355 -5.59 -3.62 -23.14
N THR A 356 -5.35 -2.52 -22.42
CA THR A 356 -3.99 -2.00 -22.16
C THR A 356 -3.15 -3.02 -21.39
N LEU A 357 -3.71 -3.66 -20.36
CA LEU A 357 -3.03 -4.70 -19.59
C LEU A 357 -2.78 -5.96 -20.42
N ARG A 358 -3.69 -6.33 -21.33
CA ARG A 358 -3.52 -7.43 -22.29
C ARG A 358 -2.36 -7.19 -23.24
N SER A 359 -2.24 -5.96 -23.74
CA SER A 359 -1.22 -5.60 -24.74
C SER A 359 0.19 -5.51 -24.19
N ARG A 360 0.37 -5.62 -22.86
CA ARG A 360 1.71 -5.63 -22.27
C ARG A 360 2.39 -6.94 -22.63
N SER A 361 3.45 -6.84 -23.41
CA SER A 361 4.40 -7.94 -23.51
C SER A 361 4.85 -8.33 -22.10
N PRO A 362 5.05 -9.63 -21.82
CA PRO A 362 5.90 -10.03 -20.71
C PRO A 362 7.20 -9.23 -20.84
N PRO A 363 7.81 -8.74 -19.74
CA PRO A 363 9.13 -8.14 -19.84
C PRO A 363 10.03 -9.17 -20.51
N ASP A 364 10.54 -8.86 -21.70
CA ASP A 364 11.62 -9.64 -22.28
C ASP A 364 12.68 -9.75 -21.19
N GLY A 365 13.11 -10.98 -20.86
CA GLY A 365 13.90 -11.32 -19.65
C GLY A 365 15.21 -10.56 -19.42
N SER A 366 15.47 -9.48 -20.15
CA SER A 366 16.26 -8.33 -19.72
C SER A 366 15.93 -7.95 -18.29
N ALA A 367 16.97 -7.73 -17.49
CA ALA A 367 16.88 -7.46 -16.06
C ALA A 367 15.80 -6.41 -15.78
N VAL A 368 14.68 -6.87 -15.21
CA VAL A 368 13.64 -6.00 -14.71
C VAL A 368 14.34 -5.11 -13.69
N ASN A 369 14.50 -3.83 -14.03
CA ASN A 369 14.93 -2.83 -13.06
C ASN A 369 13.85 -2.84 -11.98
N ASN A 370 14.08 -3.60 -10.90
CA ASN A 370 13.14 -3.73 -9.80
C ASN A 370 12.86 -2.32 -9.28
N PRO A 371 11.67 -1.76 -9.57
CA PRO A 371 11.38 -0.39 -9.20
C PRO A 371 11.45 -0.32 -7.68
N ARG A 372 12.05 0.74 -7.15
CA ARG A 372 12.09 0.90 -5.70
C ARG A 372 10.67 1.13 -5.18
N ALA A 373 10.40 0.69 -3.96
CA ALA A 373 9.14 1.00 -3.29
C ALA A 373 9.01 2.49 -2.97
N GLY A 374 7.78 2.97 -2.88
CA GLY A 374 7.46 4.36 -2.53
C GLY A 374 7.98 5.41 -3.51
N VAL A 375 8.15 5.09 -4.79
CA VAL A 375 8.48 6.09 -5.82
C VAL A 375 7.56 6.01 -7.05
N PRO A 376 7.29 7.14 -7.73
CA PRO A 376 6.54 7.16 -8.98
C PRO A 376 7.23 6.35 -10.08
N ARG A 377 6.44 5.73 -10.96
CA ARG A 377 6.95 4.84 -12.03
C ARG A 377 6.67 5.33 -13.44
N ILE A 378 5.65 6.16 -13.63
CA ILE A 378 5.24 6.60 -14.98
C ILE A 378 6.04 7.80 -15.52
N TYR A 379 6.81 8.48 -14.67
CA TYR A 379 7.65 9.59 -15.09
C TYR A 379 9.08 9.08 -15.33
N THR A 380 9.39 8.78 -16.58
CA THR A 380 10.73 8.34 -17.01
C THR A 380 11.56 9.48 -17.58
N THR A 381 10.93 10.61 -17.93
CA THR A 381 11.57 11.79 -18.48
C THR A 381 10.90 13.07 -17.99
N TYR A 382 11.55 14.21 -18.21
CA TYR A 382 10.98 15.54 -18.03
C TYR A 382 11.49 16.50 -19.11
N ILE A 383 10.75 17.59 -19.32
CA ILE A 383 11.08 18.63 -20.30
C ILE A 383 11.71 19.81 -19.57
N THR A 384 12.91 20.20 -19.98
CA THR A 384 13.65 21.35 -19.45
C THR A 384 13.15 22.67 -20.04
N GLU A 385 13.64 23.80 -19.51
CA GLU A 385 13.26 25.13 -20.01
C GLU A 385 13.62 25.38 -21.48
N ASP A 386 14.74 24.83 -21.94
CA ASP A 386 15.18 24.84 -23.34
C ASP A 386 14.47 23.78 -24.20
N LYS A 387 13.42 23.15 -23.67
CA LYS A 387 12.58 22.14 -24.32
C LYS A 387 13.31 20.83 -24.65
N ALA A 388 14.46 20.59 -24.05
CA ALA A 388 15.13 19.30 -24.14
C ALA A 388 14.42 18.26 -23.25
N GLU A 389 14.37 17.01 -23.71
CA GLU A 389 13.89 15.90 -22.90
C GLU A 389 15.07 15.27 -22.14
N GLN A 390 14.96 15.18 -20.81
CA GLN A 390 15.97 14.57 -19.96
C GLN A 390 15.40 13.36 -19.22
N SER A 391 16.25 12.36 -18.98
CA SER A 391 15.89 11.18 -18.19
C SER A 391 15.58 11.56 -16.74
N LEU A 392 14.57 10.91 -16.18
CA LEU A 392 14.16 11.04 -14.79
C LEU A 392 14.15 9.66 -14.13
N ARG A 393 14.91 9.51 -13.04
CA ARG A 393 14.93 8.30 -12.23
C ARG A 393 14.81 8.65 -10.76
N PHE A 394 13.72 8.22 -10.15
CA PHE A 394 13.48 8.41 -8.72
C PHE A 394 14.37 7.45 -7.91
N LEU A 395 14.97 7.98 -6.86
CA LEU A 395 15.80 7.23 -5.95
C LEU A 395 15.02 6.84 -4.69
N ARG A 396 14.35 7.79 -4.05
CA ARG A 396 13.60 7.59 -2.80
C ARG A 396 12.66 8.76 -2.53
N PRO A 397 11.62 8.60 -1.70
CA PRO A 397 10.91 9.75 -1.15
C PRO A 397 11.85 10.60 -0.29
N LEU A 398 11.56 11.90 -0.19
CA LEU A 398 12.33 12.82 0.64
C LEU A 398 12.21 12.45 2.12
N THR A 399 11.00 12.10 2.57
CA THR A 399 10.74 11.52 3.89
C THR A 399 10.01 10.19 3.73
N GLU A 400 10.32 9.23 4.60
CA GLU A 400 9.70 7.90 4.57
C GLU A 400 8.42 7.82 5.42
N ARG A 401 7.93 8.96 5.93
CA ARG A 401 6.75 9.01 6.80
C ARG A 401 5.46 8.94 5.98
N LEU A 402 4.47 8.29 6.56
CA LEU A 402 3.09 8.33 6.05
C LEU A 402 2.34 9.53 6.63
N PRO A 403 1.43 10.15 5.85
CA PRO A 403 1.25 9.92 4.43
C PRO A 403 2.47 10.38 3.62
N GLN A 404 2.84 9.61 2.59
CA GLN A 404 4.08 9.89 1.83
C GLN A 404 3.98 11.28 1.22
N PRO A 405 4.91 12.21 1.54
CA PRO A 405 4.93 13.49 0.85
C PRO A 405 5.23 13.25 -0.62
N LEU A 406 4.62 14.07 -1.47
CA LEU A 406 4.82 14.06 -2.91
C LEU A 406 6.15 14.70 -3.33
N LEU A 407 7.21 14.44 -2.56
CA LEU A 407 8.56 14.96 -2.71
C LEU A 407 9.55 13.81 -2.79
N PHE A 408 10.37 13.79 -3.84
CA PHE A 408 11.26 12.66 -4.13
C PHE A 408 12.65 13.13 -4.53
N VAL A 409 13.68 12.40 -4.08
CA VAL A 409 15.06 12.59 -4.53
C VAL A 409 15.30 11.68 -5.73
N THR A 410 16.02 12.19 -6.73
CA THR A 410 16.38 11.46 -7.95
C THR A 410 17.82 10.94 -7.90
N SER A 411 18.21 10.09 -8.85
CA SER A 411 19.60 9.61 -8.97
C SER A 411 20.61 10.68 -9.41
N ALA A 412 20.13 11.86 -9.85
CA ALA A 412 20.96 12.98 -10.26
C ALA A 412 21.01 14.09 -9.19
N ASP A 413 20.70 13.75 -7.93
CA ASP A 413 20.61 14.69 -6.81
C ASP A 413 19.70 15.90 -7.09
N LYS A 414 18.58 15.66 -7.80
CA LYS A 414 17.48 16.61 -7.98
C LYS A 414 16.30 16.25 -7.10
N LEU A 415 15.53 17.25 -6.71
CA LEU A 415 14.25 17.08 -6.02
C LEU A 415 13.11 17.13 -7.04
N VAL A 416 12.14 16.22 -6.89
CA VAL A 416 10.91 16.22 -7.68
C VAL A 416 9.73 16.43 -6.76
N LYS A 417 8.91 17.44 -7.06
CA LYS A 417 7.62 17.65 -6.41
C LYS A 417 6.51 17.24 -7.36
N LEU A 418 5.60 16.37 -6.92
CA LEU A 418 4.38 16.09 -7.65
C LEU A 418 3.28 17.04 -7.16
N VAL A 419 2.74 17.85 -8.07
CA VAL A 419 1.74 18.88 -7.74
C VAL A 419 0.43 18.57 -8.44
N VAL A 420 -0.68 18.60 -7.68
CA VAL A 420 -2.03 18.53 -8.23
C VAL A 420 -2.56 19.95 -8.39
N GLY A 421 -2.80 20.37 -9.63
CA GLY A 421 -3.31 21.71 -9.94
C GLY A 421 -2.21 22.70 -10.34
N ASN A 422 -2.36 23.95 -9.93
CA ASN A 422 -1.46 25.03 -10.33
C ASN A 422 -0.23 25.08 -9.42
N TYR A 423 0.93 25.29 -10.03
CA TYR A 423 2.18 25.58 -9.33
C TYR A 423 2.66 26.96 -9.76
N GLY A 424 3.08 27.80 -8.80
CA GLY A 424 3.55 29.17 -9.02
C GLY A 424 4.91 29.26 -9.72
N THR A 425 4.96 28.73 -10.93
CA THR A 425 6.17 28.55 -11.75
C THR A 425 6.83 29.88 -12.07
N GLU A 426 6.06 30.93 -12.35
CA GLU A 426 6.58 32.27 -12.64
C GLU A 426 7.33 32.86 -11.43
N VAL A 427 6.72 32.77 -10.25
CA VAL A 427 7.31 33.27 -8.99
C VAL A 427 8.55 32.46 -8.62
N HIS A 428 8.48 31.13 -8.76
CA HIS A 428 9.64 30.26 -8.54
C HIS A 428 10.81 30.65 -9.45
N LYS A 429 10.58 30.78 -10.76
CA LYS A 429 11.62 31.17 -11.73
C LYS A 429 12.19 32.56 -11.45
N LEU A 430 11.35 33.52 -11.09
CA LEU A 430 11.80 34.86 -10.71
C LEU A 430 12.77 34.78 -9.53
N LEU A 431 12.36 34.15 -8.43
CA LEU A 431 13.22 34.05 -7.26
C LEU A 431 14.46 33.21 -7.53
N ALA A 432 14.38 32.15 -8.34
CA ALA A 432 15.54 31.34 -8.71
C ALA A 432 16.56 32.15 -9.51
N LYS A 433 16.11 33.01 -10.45
CA LYS A 433 16.97 33.94 -11.21
C LYS A 433 17.75 34.88 -10.29
N HIS A 434 17.12 35.32 -9.19
CA HIS A 434 17.75 36.16 -8.17
C HIS A 434 18.47 35.38 -7.07
N GLN A 435 18.65 34.05 -7.24
CA GLN A 435 19.24 33.17 -6.23
C GLN A 435 18.54 33.30 -4.87
N PHE A 436 17.21 33.35 -4.88
CA PHE A 436 16.34 33.32 -3.71
C PHE A 436 15.40 32.12 -3.70
N ALA A 437 15.48 31.23 -4.69
CA ALA A 437 14.79 29.95 -4.70
C ALA A 437 15.70 28.89 -5.34
N PRO A 438 15.45 27.59 -5.10
CA PRO A 438 16.17 26.52 -5.77
C PRO A 438 16.00 26.64 -7.29
N ALA A 439 17.00 26.26 -8.08
CA ALA A 439 16.84 26.24 -9.54
C ALA A 439 15.70 25.30 -9.97
N LEU A 440 14.83 25.75 -10.88
CA LEU A 440 13.78 24.92 -11.48
C LEU A 440 14.29 24.39 -12.83
N TYR A 441 14.57 23.09 -12.91
CA TYR A 441 15.17 22.48 -14.10
C TYR A 441 14.15 22.19 -15.20
N GLY A 442 12.90 21.95 -14.85
CA GLY A 442 11.85 21.60 -15.80
C GLY A 442 10.66 20.90 -15.17
N GLN A 443 9.81 20.33 -16.02
CA GLN A 443 8.61 19.63 -15.56
C GLN A 443 8.20 18.49 -16.50
N ARG A 444 7.38 17.56 -15.99
CA ARG A 444 6.65 16.58 -16.80
C ARG A 444 5.17 16.64 -16.44
N CYS A 445 4.34 17.00 -17.41
CA CYS A 445 2.90 16.99 -17.31
C CYS A 445 2.37 15.72 -17.98
N LEU A 446 1.62 14.91 -17.25
CA LEU A 446 0.87 13.78 -17.79
C LEU A 446 -0.60 14.00 -17.45
N GLU A 447 -1.48 13.93 -18.44
CA GLU A 447 -2.89 14.18 -18.23
C GLU A 447 -3.48 13.20 -17.20
N SER A 448 -4.30 13.72 -16.28
CA SER A 448 -4.87 12.97 -15.14
C SER A 448 -3.86 12.40 -14.14
N ALA A 449 -2.61 12.85 -14.16
CA ALA A 449 -1.65 12.65 -13.09
C ALA A 449 -1.13 14.01 -12.57
N PRO A 450 -0.58 14.07 -11.35
CA PRO A 450 0.14 15.24 -10.87
C PRO A 450 1.23 15.71 -11.85
N THR A 451 1.54 17.00 -11.88
CA THR A 451 2.70 17.51 -12.63
C THR A 451 3.96 17.28 -11.81
N ALA A 452 4.98 16.65 -12.41
CA ALA A 452 6.28 16.47 -11.77
C ALA A 452 7.18 17.67 -12.05
N TYR A 453 7.45 18.50 -11.05
CA TYR A 453 8.40 19.61 -11.11
C TYR A 453 9.78 19.17 -10.63
N VAL A 454 10.79 19.33 -11.48
CA VAL A 454 12.18 18.92 -11.19
C VAL A 454 12.99 20.15 -10.82
N MET A 455 13.56 20.17 -9.62
CA MET A 455 14.27 21.32 -9.06
C MET A 455 15.54 20.92 -8.32
N GLU A 456 16.36 21.91 -7.98
CA GLU A 456 17.56 21.75 -7.16
C GLU A 456 17.22 21.11 -5.81
N PHE A 457 17.99 20.09 -5.43
CA PHE A 457 17.87 19.47 -4.12
C PHE A 457 18.73 20.25 -3.10
N LEU A 458 18.06 20.96 -2.21
CA LEU A 458 18.70 21.63 -1.07
C LEU A 458 19.04 20.60 0.01
N SER A 459 20.23 20.00 -0.06
CA SER A 459 20.65 18.93 0.86
C SER A 459 20.77 19.42 2.31
N PRO A 460 20.39 18.61 3.31
CA PRO A 460 20.57 18.96 4.71
C PRO A 460 22.05 19.12 5.08
N PRO A 461 22.39 19.90 6.11
CA PRO A 461 23.78 20.07 6.54
C PRO A 461 24.37 18.77 7.07
N THR A 462 25.69 18.64 6.92
CA THR A 462 26.47 17.54 7.50
C THR A 462 27.64 18.13 8.31
N ILE A 463 28.34 17.29 9.07
CA ILE A 463 29.54 17.71 9.82
C ILE A 463 30.60 18.32 8.89
N LYS A 464 30.70 17.86 7.64
CA LYS A 464 31.78 18.23 6.70
C LYS A 464 31.37 19.24 5.63
N LYS A 465 30.08 19.52 5.49
CA LYS A 465 29.55 20.31 4.37
C LYS A 465 28.37 21.15 4.86
N SER A 466 28.33 22.41 4.44
CA SER A 466 27.15 23.24 4.59
C SER A 466 25.92 22.57 3.96
N GLY A 467 24.75 22.94 4.45
CA GLY A 467 23.50 22.50 3.87
C GLY A 467 22.36 23.38 4.35
N TRP A 468 21.14 22.95 4.08
CA TRP A 468 19.96 23.78 4.22
C TRP A 468 19.05 23.28 5.35
N VAL A 469 18.59 24.20 6.18
CA VAL A 469 17.58 23.97 7.22
C VAL A 469 16.45 24.96 7.05
N THR A 470 15.22 24.60 7.43
CA THR A 470 14.12 25.58 7.43
C THR A 470 14.38 26.63 8.51
N LEU A 471 13.89 27.86 8.35
CA LEU A 471 13.97 28.87 9.41
C LEU A 471 13.23 28.42 10.66
N PHE A 472 12.15 27.66 10.50
CA PHE A 472 11.43 27.06 11.62
C PHE A 472 12.30 26.10 12.44
N ASP A 473 13.01 25.18 11.79
CA ASP A 473 13.91 24.25 12.47
C ASP A 473 15.10 24.96 13.08
N PHE A 474 15.62 25.98 12.39
CA PHE A 474 16.69 26.83 12.92
C PHE A 474 16.28 27.53 14.22
N PHE A 475 15.06 28.09 14.29
CA PHE A 475 14.54 28.73 15.50
C PHE A 475 14.15 27.74 16.61
N LYS A 476 14.11 26.43 16.33
CA LYS A 476 13.88 25.38 17.34
C LYS A 476 15.17 24.84 17.96
N LEU A 477 16.33 25.28 17.50
CA LEU A 477 17.60 24.87 18.10
C LEU A 477 17.68 25.31 19.57
N LYS A 478 18.36 24.51 20.40
CA LYS A 478 18.40 24.69 21.86
C LYS A 478 19.15 25.92 22.34
N ASP A 479 19.90 26.58 21.46
CA ASP A 479 20.63 27.79 21.78
C ASP A 479 19.70 28.99 21.55
N GLU A 480 19.06 29.43 22.64
CA GLU A 480 18.04 30.49 22.64
C GLU A 480 18.57 31.84 22.11
N ASP A 481 19.89 32.03 22.06
CA ASP A 481 20.51 33.28 21.63
C ASP A 481 20.80 33.33 20.11
N LEU A 482 20.88 32.19 19.41
CA LEU A 482 21.16 32.16 17.97
C LEU A 482 20.13 32.93 17.14
N PRO A 483 18.81 32.76 17.33
CA PRO A 483 17.80 33.50 16.59
C PRO A 483 17.99 35.02 16.70
N THR A 484 18.21 35.50 17.93
CA THR A 484 18.40 36.92 18.24
C THR A 484 19.69 37.45 17.60
N ARG A 485 20.76 36.65 17.65
CA ARG A 485 22.07 37.00 17.07
C ARG A 485 22.01 37.24 15.56
N TYR A 486 21.21 36.46 14.83
CA TYR A 486 21.14 36.53 13.36
C TYR A 486 19.89 37.24 12.82
N ALA A 487 18.98 37.70 13.69
CA ALA A 487 17.69 38.30 13.30
C ALA A 487 17.84 39.43 12.28
N ASN A 488 18.80 40.34 12.48
CA ASN A 488 19.02 41.46 11.56
C ASN A 488 19.48 40.99 10.16
N ALA A 489 20.41 40.03 10.11
CA ALA A 489 20.92 39.49 8.84
C ALA A 489 19.84 38.69 8.09
N ILE A 490 18.99 37.95 8.83
CA ILE A 490 17.81 37.28 8.28
C ILE A 490 16.82 38.31 7.73
N ARG A 491 16.54 39.38 8.49
CA ARG A 491 15.61 40.43 8.07
C ARG A 491 16.04 41.10 6.76
N ILE A 492 17.32 41.47 6.66
CA ILE A 492 17.90 42.06 5.45
C ILE A 492 17.70 41.13 4.24
N ALA A 493 17.93 39.82 4.39
CA ALA A 493 17.74 38.86 3.31
C ALA A 493 16.25 38.71 2.92
N LEU A 494 15.34 38.72 3.90
CA LEU A 494 13.89 38.68 3.66
C LEU A 494 13.39 39.93 2.94
N ASP A 495 13.84 41.12 3.34
CA ASP A 495 13.44 42.38 2.70
C ASP A 495 13.84 42.37 1.21
N ARG A 496 15.03 41.86 0.88
CA ARG A 496 15.46 41.69 -0.52
C ARG A 496 14.56 40.75 -1.32
N ILE A 497 14.11 39.65 -0.71
CA ILE A 497 13.17 38.70 -1.36
C ILE A 497 11.84 39.40 -1.63
N LEU A 498 11.33 40.16 -0.65
CA LEU A 498 10.08 40.92 -0.77
C LEU A 498 10.19 42.01 -1.84
N ASP A 499 11.30 42.75 -1.88
CA ASP A 499 11.56 43.80 -2.87
C ASP A 499 11.51 43.23 -4.30
N VAL A 500 12.13 42.07 -4.54
CA VAL A 500 12.10 41.38 -5.84
C VAL A 500 10.66 41.00 -6.23
N MET A 501 9.91 40.39 -5.32
CA MET A 501 8.52 40.00 -5.60
C MET A 501 7.62 41.23 -5.82
N GLN A 502 7.78 42.28 -5.01
CA GLN A 502 7.02 43.51 -5.12
C GLN A 502 7.30 44.24 -6.44
N GLY A 503 8.58 44.31 -6.85
CA GLY A 503 8.99 44.92 -8.12
C GLY A 503 8.33 44.26 -9.33
N GLU A 504 8.12 42.95 -9.28
CA GLU A 504 7.49 42.17 -10.35
C GLU A 504 5.98 41.90 -10.14
N LYS A 505 5.39 42.50 -9.10
CA LYS A 505 3.98 42.29 -8.71
C LYS A 505 3.62 40.82 -8.52
N MET A 506 4.47 40.07 -7.82
CA MET A 506 4.27 38.66 -7.51
C MET A 506 4.06 38.47 -6.01
N VAL A 507 3.35 37.40 -5.65
CA VAL A 507 3.06 37.04 -4.26
C VAL A 507 3.30 35.53 -4.10
N HIS A 508 3.96 35.13 -3.02
CA HIS A 508 4.21 33.71 -2.71
C HIS A 508 2.95 32.97 -2.21
N GLY A 509 2.04 33.68 -1.54
CA GLY A 509 0.78 33.13 -1.02
C GLY A 509 0.90 32.35 0.30
N ASP A 510 2.03 31.71 0.56
CA ASP A 510 2.30 30.98 1.84
C ASP A 510 3.73 31.22 2.36
N LEU A 511 4.14 32.49 2.48
CA LEU A 511 5.49 32.83 2.96
C LEU A 511 5.55 32.73 4.49
N ARG A 512 6.13 31.64 4.99
CA ARG A 512 6.26 31.32 6.43
C ARG A 512 7.60 30.64 6.72
N PRO A 513 8.06 30.56 7.99
CA PRO A 513 9.37 30.01 8.33
C PRO A 513 9.65 28.59 7.81
N ASN A 514 8.63 27.74 7.63
CA ASN A 514 8.77 26.40 7.06
C ASN A 514 9.11 26.41 5.56
N ASN A 515 8.73 27.48 4.86
CA ASN A 515 8.89 27.66 3.41
C ASN A 515 10.09 28.54 3.06
N ILE A 516 10.96 28.79 4.03
CA ILE A 516 12.20 29.55 3.86
C ILE A 516 13.32 28.71 4.45
N MET A 517 14.28 28.34 3.61
CA MET A 517 15.46 27.59 4.00
C MET A 517 16.67 28.53 4.11
N MET A 518 17.53 28.27 5.07
CA MET A 518 18.78 28.98 5.31
C MET A 518 19.96 28.02 5.17
N GLU A 519 21.01 28.46 4.48
CA GLU A 519 22.25 27.70 4.41
C GLU A 519 23.03 27.86 5.72
N VAL A 520 23.47 26.74 6.29
CA VAL A 520 24.13 26.66 7.59
C VAL A 520 25.33 25.71 7.55
N MET A 521 26.33 25.98 8.40
CA MET A 521 27.51 25.15 8.68
C MET A 521 27.42 24.52 10.07
N ASP A 522 28.44 23.74 10.45
CA ASP A 522 28.64 23.19 11.79
C ASP A 522 27.42 22.43 12.34
N SER A 523 26.89 21.51 11.53
CA SER A 523 25.68 20.71 11.86
C SER A 523 24.41 21.53 12.09
N GLY A 524 24.33 22.75 11.58
CA GLY A 524 23.09 23.54 11.55
C GLY A 524 23.11 24.85 12.34
N ASN A 525 24.22 25.17 13.01
CA ASN A 525 24.25 26.25 14.00
C ASN A 525 24.73 27.61 13.46
N THR A 526 25.52 27.62 12.40
CA THR A 526 26.16 28.84 11.90
C THR A 526 25.67 29.19 10.50
N PRO A 527 24.89 30.28 10.31
CA PRO A 527 24.46 30.71 8.98
C PRO A 527 25.63 31.03 8.05
N VAL A 528 25.48 30.67 6.77
CA VAL A 528 26.41 31.10 5.71
C VAL A 528 25.99 32.48 5.23
N TYR A 529 26.94 33.41 5.24
CA TYR A 529 26.73 34.77 4.77
C TYR A 529 26.87 34.87 3.24
N SER A 530 26.13 35.81 2.65
CA SER A 530 26.31 36.24 1.27
C SER A 530 27.35 37.36 1.20
N ASP A 531 28.15 37.36 0.14
CA ASP A 531 29.25 38.32 -0.06
C ASP A 531 28.75 39.76 -0.27
N GLU A 532 27.46 39.93 -0.58
CA GLU A 532 26.86 41.22 -0.96
C GLU A 532 26.06 41.87 0.19
N LYS A 533 26.72 42.41 1.21
CA LYS A 533 26.12 43.23 2.31
C LYS A 533 25.60 42.46 3.54
N GLN A 534 26.37 41.50 4.07
CA GLN A 534 26.16 40.89 5.40
C GLN A 534 24.81 40.15 5.64
N GLY A 535 24.02 39.87 4.59
CA GLY A 535 22.81 39.05 4.72
C GLY A 535 23.13 37.55 4.71
N VAL A 536 22.29 36.73 5.36
CA VAL A 536 22.38 35.27 5.28
C VAL A 536 21.85 34.75 3.93
N LYS A 537 22.29 33.57 3.49
CA LYS A 537 21.77 32.93 2.27
C LYS A 537 20.43 32.26 2.55
N LEU A 538 19.37 32.79 1.94
CA LEU A 538 18.01 32.24 2.02
C LEU A 538 17.55 31.65 0.67
N ARG A 539 16.67 30.66 0.76
CA ARG A 539 15.94 30.05 -0.36
C ARG A 539 14.47 29.90 0.03
N VAL A 540 13.57 30.51 -0.74
CA VAL A 540 12.13 30.30 -0.66
C VAL A 540 11.79 29.00 -1.39
N VAL A 541 10.93 28.19 -0.77
CA VAL A 541 10.44 26.91 -1.30
C VAL A 541 8.91 26.86 -1.17
N ASP A 542 8.29 25.86 -1.80
CA ASP A 542 6.85 25.60 -1.74
C ASP A 542 5.94 26.66 -2.40
N PHE A 543 5.98 26.70 -3.74
CA PHE A 543 5.28 27.70 -4.56
C PHE A 543 3.83 27.33 -4.93
N ASP A 544 3.14 26.47 -4.17
CA ASP A 544 1.80 26.00 -4.53
C ASP A 544 0.73 27.11 -4.50
N TRP A 545 0.96 28.15 -3.70
CA TRP A 545 0.06 29.29 -3.54
C TRP A 545 0.57 30.56 -4.23
N ALA A 546 1.68 30.45 -4.96
CA ALA A 546 2.34 31.60 -5.53
C ALA A 546 1.69 32.02 -6.85
N VAL A 547 1.40 33.31 -6.97
CA VAL A 547 0.65 33.88 -8.09
C VAL A 547 1.20 35.25 -8.46
N ARG A 548 0.92 35.66 -9.70
CA ARG A 548 1.08 37.05 -10.11
C ARG A 548 -0.10 37.87 -9.59
N SER A 549 0.18 38.97 -8.90
CA SER A 549 -0.85 39.92 -8.52
C SER A 549 -1.35 40.62 -9.77
N ILE A 550 -2.65 40.48 -10.06
CA ILE A 550 -3.34 41.19 -11.13
C ILE A 550 -3.44 42.67 -10.77
#